data_AF-A0A142BTZ6-F1
#
_entry.id   AF-A0A142BTZ6-F1
#
_cell.length_a   1.000
_cell.length_b   1.000
_cell.length_c   1.000
_cell.angle_alpha   90.00
_cell.angle_beta   90.00
_cell.angle_gamma   90.00
#
_symmetry.space_group_name_H-M   'P 1'
#
loop_
_entity.id
_entity.type
_entity.pdbx_description
1 polymer ?
#
loop_
_entity_poly.entity_id
_entity_poly.type
_entity_poly.pdbx_seq_one_letter_code
_entity_poly.pdbx_strand_id
1 'polypeptide(L)' 'MHKSGQSHLTVPVIIGNSIRTLKLSNALFDRELLVIPILFPSVSENATKLRFFIMVNHTEEQICQSS' A
#
# COMPACT_ATOMS: atom_id res chain seq x y z
N MET A 1 -27.57 -6.29 -4.88
CA MET A 1 -26.50 -6.26 -3.85
C MET A 1 -25.45 -5.25 -4.31
N HIS A 2 -25.50 -4.03 -3.78
CA HIS A 2 -24.64 -2.92 -4.17
C HIS A 2 -23.26 -3.16 -3.52
N LYS A 3 -22.24 -3.56 -4.29
CA LYS A 3 -20.85 -3.56 -3.80
C LYS A 3 -20.35 -2.12 -3.90
N SER A 4 -20.41 -1.38 -2.79
CA SER A 4 -19.67 -0.14 -2.63
C SER A 4 -18.18 -0.43 -2.83
N GLY A 5 -17.65 -0.08 -4.00
CA GLY A 5 -16.25 -0.23 -4.33
C GLY A 5 -15.44 0.77 -3.52
N GLN A 6 -14.91 0.36 -2.37
CA GLN A 6 -13.87 1.08 -1.66
C GLN A 6 -12.63 1.15 -2.57
N SER A 7 -12.44 2.27 -3.27
CA SER A 7 -11.29 2.53 -4.13
C SER A 7 -10.06 2.82 -3.28
N HIS A 8 -9.42 1.78 -2.78
CA HIS A 8 -8.18 1.94 -2.04
C HIS A 8 -7.01 2.19 -3.02
N LEU A 9 -6.53 3.44 -3.07
CA LEU A 9 -5.37 3.82 -3.87
C LEU A 9 -4.12 3.12 -3.35
N THR A 10 -3.67 2.14 -4.11
CA THR A 10 -2.44 1.40 -3.84
C THR A 10 -1.34 1.91 -4.76
N VAL A 11 -0.25 2.42 -4.19
CA VAL A 11 0.94 2.79 -4.97
C VAL A 11 2.01 1.71 -4.80
N PRO A 12 2.38 0.97 -5.85
CA PRO A 12 3.46 -0.01 -5.77
C PRO A 12 4.83 0.64 -6.00
N VAL A 13 5.80 0.33 -5.12
CA VAL A 13 7.21 0.73 -5.32
C VAL A 13 8.06 -0.52 -5.46
N ILE A 14 8.67 -0.72 -6.63
CA ILE A 14 9.52 -1.89 -6.92
C ILE A 14 10.91 -1.65 -6.33
N ILE A 15 11.35 -2.59 -5.50
CA ILE A 15 12.68 -2.56 -4.88
C ILE A 15 13.58 -3.66 -5.47
N GLY A 16 12.99 -4.79 -5.88
CA GLY A 16 13.71 -5.89 -6.51
C GLY A 16 14.65 -6.67 -5.59
N ASN A 17 14.47 -6.57 -4.28
CA ASN A 17 15.21 -7.35 -3.28
C ASN A 17 14.37 -7.56 -2.01
N SER A 18 14.15 -8.81 -1.62
CA SER A 18 13.25 -9.20 -0.52
C SER A 18 13.69 -8.65 0.83
N ILE A 19 14.98 -8.77 1.16
CA ILE A 19 15.52 -8.32 2.46
C ILE A 19 15.43 -6.79 2.58
N ARG A 20 15.81 -6.06 1.52
CA ARG A 20 15.71 -4.58 1.51
C ARG A 20 14.26 -4.13 1.62
N THR A 21 13.34 -4.82 0.94
CA THR A 21 11.91 -4.52 0.98
C THR A 21 11.35 -4.70 2.39
N LEU A 22 11.68 -5.80 3.06
CA LEU A 22 11.25 -6.04 4.44
C LEU A 22 11.82 -5.00 5.41
N LYS A 23 13.12 -4.69 5.31
CA LYS A 23 13.76 -3.66 6.14
C LYS A 23 13.13 -2.29 5.95
N LEU A 24 12.81 -1.92 4.71
CA LEU A 24 12.18 -0.64 4.40
C LEU A 24 10.73 -0.59 4.92
N SER A 25 9.98 -1.69 4.82
CA SER A 25 8.64 -1.81 5.43
C SER A 25 8.70 -1.57 6.95
N ASN A 26 9.63 -2.22 7.66
CA ASN A 26 9.81 -2.02 9.10
C ASN A 26 10.18 -0.56 9.44
N ALA A 27 11.13 0.04 8.71
CA ALA A 27 11.54 1.42 8.96
C ALA A 27 10.42 2.45 8.68
N LEU A 28 9.47 2.13 7.80
CA LEU A 28 8.30 2.96 7.52
C LEU A 28 7.19 2.74 8.57
N PHE A 29 7.06 1.52 9.08
CA PHE A 29 6.17 1.21 10.19
C PHE A 29 6.55 1.98 11.46
N ASP A 30 7.85 2.09 11.76
CA ASP A 30 8.37 2.92 12.87
C ASP A 30 8.04 4.42 12.71
N ARG A 31 7.62 4.84 11.51
CA ARG A 31 7.18 6.21 11.19
C ARG A 31 5.65 6.31 11.04
N GLU A 32 4.91 5.34 11.57
CA GLU A 32 3.44 5.28 11.55
C GLU A 32 2.84 5.15 10.14
N LEU A 33 3.64 4.73 9.15
CA LEU A 33 3.20 4.47 7.78
C LEU A 33 2.99 2.97 7.57
N LEU A 34 1.74 2.56 7.31
CA LEU A 34 1.43 1.18 6.99
C LEU A 34 1.82 0.85 5.55
N VAL A 35 2.92 0.11 5.41
CA VAL A 35 3.43 -0.32 4.10
C VAL A 35 3.67 -1.83 4.11
N ILE A 36 2.92 -2.55 3.28
CA ILE A 36 2.93 -4.02 3.26
C ILE A 36 3.88 -4.51 2.16
N PRO A 37 4.91 -5.30 2.48
CA PRO A 37 5.82 -5.83 1.47
C PRO A 37 5.19 -7.02 0.73
N ILE A 38 5.43 -7.09 -0.58
CA ILE A 38 5.09 -8.23 -1.43
C ILE A 38 6.42 -8.86 -1.88
N LEU A 39 6.71 -10.05 -1.34
CA LEU A 39 8.00 -10.72 -1.41
C LEU A 39 7.92 -12.05 -2.18
N PHE A 40 9.08 -12.66 -2.42
CA PHE A 40 9.17 -14.06 -2.83
C PHE A 40 8.54 -14.99 -1.77
N PRO A 41 7.83 -16.08 -2.15
CA PRO A 41 7.59 -16.59 -3.50
C PRO A 41 6.37 -15.99 -4.21
N SER A 42 5.64 -15.07 -3.58
CA SER A 42 4.43 -14.46 -4.17
C SER A 42 4.73 -13.63 -5.42
N VAL A 43 5.96 -13.14 -5.56
CA VAL A 43 6.52 -12.51 -6.77
C VAL A 43 7.95 -12.98 -7.01
N SER A 44 8.48 -12.80 -8.22
CA SER A 44 9.91 -13.02 -8.47
C SER A 44 10.76 -12.03 -7.67
N GLU A 45 12.00 -12.41 -7.31
CA GLU A 45 12.87 -11.58 -6.46
C GLU A 45 13.04 -10.15 -7.01
N ASN A 46 13.23 -10.02 -8.32
CA ASN A 46 13.37 -8.72 -8.99
C ASN A 46 12.06 -7.91 -9.06
N ALA A 47 10.90 -8.54 -8.84
CA ALA A 47 9.59 -7.91 -8.81
C ALA A 47 9.08 -7.63 -7.39
N THR A 48 9.91 -7.89 -6.38
CA THR A 48 9.64 -7.54 -4.98
C THR A 48 9.30 -6.06 -4.86
N LYS A 49 8.19 -5.75 -4.19
CA LYS A 49 7.62 -4.40 -4.12
C LYS A 49 6.98 -4.09 -2.78
N LEU A 50 6.92 -2.82 -2.43
CA LEU A 50 6.12 -2.31 -1.33
C LEU A 50 4.74 -1.91 -1.82
N ARG A 51 3.72 -2.24 -1.03
CA ARG A 51 2.34 -1.84 -1.22
C ARG A 51 1.99 -0.77 -0.18
N PHE A 52 1.94 0.48 -0.63
CA PHE A 52 1.49 1.59 0.20
C PHE A 52 -0.03 1.58 0.29
N PHE A 53 -0.55 1.69 1.51
CA PHE A 53 -1.96 1.93 1.75
C PHE A 53 -2.16 3.38 2.15
N ILE A 54 -2.71 4.20 1.25
CA ILE A 54 -3.11 5.56 1.60
C ILE A 54 -4.49 5.46 2.26
N MET A 55 -4.52 5.55 3.59
CA MET A 55 -5.78 5.74 4.32
C MET A 55 -6.15 7.21 4.22
N VAL A 56 -7.05 7.53 3.28
CA VAL A 56 -7.68 8.85 3.26
C VAL A 56 -8.81 8.78 4.28
N ASN A 57 -8.65 9.48 5.40
CA ASN A 57 -9.69 9.62 6.40
C ASN A 57 -10.73 10.60 5.86
N HIS A 58 -11.52 10.18 4.88
CA HIS A 58 -12.63 10.99 4.40
C HIS A 58 -13.62 11.14 5.57
N THR A 59 -13.78 12.35 6.09
CA THR A 59 -15.01 12.66 6.82
C THR A 59 -16.16 12.64 5.81
N GLU A 60 -17.38 12.29 6.24
CA GLU A 60 -18.55 12.18 5.35
C GLU A 60 -18.72 13.42 4.45
N GLU A 61 -18.29 14.61 4.90
CA GLU A 61 -18.37 15.85 4.14
C GLU A 61 -17.55 15.86 2.84
N GLN A 62 -16.46 15.08 2.74
CA GLN A 62 -15.55 15.11 1.56
C GLN A 62 -15.99 14.19 0.41
N ILE A 63 -16.86 13.20 0.67
CA ILE A 63 -17.32 12.25 -0.36
C ILE A 63 -18.36 12.90 -1.29
N CYS A 64 -19.01 13.98 -0.87
CA CYS A 64 -20.11 14.63 -1.60
C CYS A 64 -19.72 15.71 -2.63
N GLN A 65 -18.44 15.82 -3.03
CA GLN A 65 -18.04 16.68 -4.16
C GLN A 65 -17.39 15.87 -5.28
N SER A 66 -18.23 15.11 -5.97
CA SER A 66 -17.98 14.71 -7.37
C SER A 66 -19.03 15.43 -8.21
N SER A 67 -18.71 16.65 -8.64
CA SER A 67 -19.48 17.36 -9.68
C SER A 67 -19.29 16.71 -11.05
#